data_AF-A0A0M3JEE3-F1
#
_entry.id   AF-A0A0M3JEE3-F1
#
_cell.length_a   1.000
_cell.length_b   1.000
_cell.length_c   1.000
_cell.angle_alpha   90.00
_cell.angle_beta   90.00
_cell.angle_gamma   90.00
#
_symmetry.space_group_name_H-M   'P 1'
#
loop_
_entity.id
_entity.type
_entity.pdbx_description
1 polymer ?
#
loop_
_entity_poly.entity_id
_entity_poly.type
_entity_poly.pdbx_seq_one_letter_code
_entity_poly.pdbx_strand_id
1 'polypeptide(L)' 'MLSVGKHEGLCSFEQVKDIYVSAESFSLENGLLTPTLKSKRVELKKRFAAQLSQMYAKLQ' A
#
# COMPACT_ATOMS: atom_id res chain seq x y z
N MET A 1 10.05 2.81 12.30
CA MET A 1 8.78 3.39 11.78
C MET A 1 7.86 3.87 12.89
N LEU A 2 7.50 3.02 13.87
CA LEU A 2 6.50 3.39 14.87
C LEU A 2 6.91 4.57 15.77
N SER A 3 8.19 4.68 16.11
CA SER A 3 8.75 5.80 16.86
C SER A 3 8.61 7.13 16.10
N VAL A 4 8.89 7.12 14.80
CA VAL A 4 8.75 8.28 13.92
C VAL A 4 7.29 8.69 13.80
N GLY A 5 6.39 7.73 13.54
CA GLY A 5 4.95 8.02 13.47
C GLY A 5 4.41 8.62 14.76
N LYS A 6 4.81 8.11 15.92
CA LYS A 6 4.44 8.69 17.22
C LYS A 6 5.01 10.09 17.43
N HIS A 7 6.26 10.32 17.04
CA HIS A 7 6.89 11.64 17.13
C HIS A 7 6.18 12.68 16.26
N GLU A 8 5.76 12.28 15.06
CA GLU A 8 5.01 13.14 14.11
C GLU A 8 3.50 13.22 14.42
N GLY A 9 3.06 12.70 15.57
CA GLY A 9 1.66 12.82 16.02
C GLY A 9 0.67 11.87 15.35
N LEU A 10 1.13 10.85 14.61
CA LEU A 10 0.25 9.85 14.00
C LEU A 10 -0.32 8.90 15.04
N CYS A 11 -1.62 8.69 14.98
CA CYS A 11 -2.32 7.72 15.81
C CYS A 11 -1.87 6.29 15.48
N SER A 12 -1.94 5.38 16.47
CA SER A 12 -1.48 3.99 16.30
C SER A 12 -2.15 3.24 15.14
N PHE A 13 -3.38 3.60 14.75
CA PHE A 13 -4.11 2.99 13.64
C PHE A 13 -3.74 3.56 12.27
N GLU A 14 -3.08 4.72 12.20
CA GLU A 14 -2.58 5.33 10.96
C GLU A 14 -1.21 4.77 10.57
N GLN A 15 -0.53 4.10 11.50
CA GLN A 15 0.79 3.54 11.29
C GLN A 15 0.72 2.17 10.60
N VAL A 16 1.48 2.02 9.52
CA VAL A 16 1.51 0.79 8.70
C VAL A 16 2.06 -0.39 9.51
N LYS A 17 1.30 -1.49 9.53
CA LYS A 17 1.64 -2.71 10.30
C LYS A 17 2.46 -3.73 9.52
N ASP A 18 2.33 -3.76 8.19
CA ASP A 18 3.01 -4.72 7.32
C ASP A 18 3.16 -4.12 5.90
N ILE A 19 4.18 -4.54 5.15
CA ILE A 19 4.54 -4.00 3.82
C ILE A 19 4.82 -5.14 2.86
N TYR A 20 4.15 -5.12 1.69
CA TYR A 20 4.48 -5.98 0.56
C TYR A 20 5.34 -5.21 -0.44
N VAL A 21 6.49 -5.78 -0.83
CA VAL A 21 7.41 -5.18 -1.82
C VAL A 21 7.24 -5.89 -3.16
N SER A 22 6.86 -5.13 -4.18
CA SER A 22 6.76 -5.60 -5.57
C SER A 22 8.02 -5.23 -6.35
N ALA A 23 8.53 -6.14 -7.17
CA ALA A 23 9.63 -5.85 -8.08
C ALA A 23 9.20 -4.95 -9.27
N GLU A 24 7.93 -5.05 -9.67
CA GLU A 24 7.38 -4.23 -10.76
C GLU A 24 6.89 -2.88 -10.21
N SER A 25 7.34 -1.80 -10.84
CA SER A 25 6.95 -0.42 -10.53
C SER A 25 5.57 -0.07 -11.12
N PHE A 26 4.89 0.93 -10.56
CA PHE A 26 3.64 1.42 -11.14
C PHE A 26 3.93 2.27 -12.37
N SER A 27 3.20 2.03 -13.46
CA SER A 27 3.37 2.78 -14.71
C SER A 27 2.03 3.09 -15.36
N LEU A 28 2.08 3.91 -16.40
CA LEU A 28 0.95 4.13 -17.30
C LEU A 28 0.66 2.86 -18.11
N GLU A 29 1.72 2.18 -18.54
CA GLU A 29 1.69 0.98 -19.41
C GLU A 29 1.02 -0.21 -18.73
N ASN A 30 1.33 -0.44 -17.44
CA ASN A 30 0.66 -1.48 -16.67
C ASN A 30 -0.68 -1.04 -16.07
N GLY A 31 -1.17 0.14 -16.46
CA GLY A 31 -2.50 0.64 -16.11
C GLY A 31 -2.65 1.08 -14.66
N LEU A 32 -1.58 1.14 -13.87
CA LEU A 32 -1.65 1.43 -12.43
C LEU A 32 -1.58 2.94 -12.12
N LEU A 33 -1.13 3.76 -13.06
CA LEU A 33 -1.11 5.22 -12.92
C LEU A 33 -2.13 5.92 -13.83
N THR A 34 -2.61 7.08 -13.39
CA THR A 34 -3.31 8.06 -14.23
C THR A 34 -2.32 8.76 -15.16
N PRO A 35 -2.77 9.39 -16.27
CA PRO A 35 -1.89 10.21 -17.12
C PRO A 35 -1.08 11.26 -16.36
N THR A 36 -1.59 11.73 -15.21
CA THR A 36 -0.92 12.67 -14.29
C THR A 36 -0.05 11.99 -13.22
N LEU A 37 0.32 10.73 -13.42
CA LEU A 37 1.17 9.91 -12.55
C LEU A 37 0.63 9.68 -11.13
N LYS A 38 -0.68 9.86 -10.92
CA LYS A 38 -1.33 9.50 -9.66
C LYS A 38 -1.70 8.01 -9.66
N SER A 39 -1.60 7.37 -8.52
CA SER A 39 -2.01 5.98 -8.32
C SER A 39 -3.50 5.77 -8.58
N LYS A 40 -3.85 4.79 -9.43
CA LYS A 40 -5.24 4.37 -9.66
C LYS A 40 -5.66 3.38 -8.57
N ARG A 41 -6.27 3.90 -7.50
CA ARG A 41 -6.64 3.12 -6.30
C ARG A 41 -7.45 1.85 -6.61
N VAL A 42 -8.42 1.91 -7.53
CA VAL A 42 -9.26 0.74 -7.86
C VAL A 42 -8.43 -0.38 -8.51
N GLU A 43 -7.55 -0.03 -9.44
CA GLU A 43 -6.71 -1.01 -10.15
C GLU A 43 -5.63 -1.59 -9.25
N LEU A 44 -5.01 -0.75 -8.40
CA LEU A 44 -4.07 -1.23 -7.38
C LEU A 44 -4.75 -2.19 -6.40
N LYS A 45 -5.95 -1.88 -5.92
CA LYS A 45 -6.70 -2.76 -5.02
C LYS A 45 -6.98 -4.12 -5.65
N LYS A 46 -7.38 -4.14 -6.93
CA LYS A 46 -7.61 -5.39 -7.67
C LYS A 46 -6.31 -6.19 -7.82
N ARG A 47 -5.23 -5.54 -8.26
CA ARG A 47 -3.94 -6.19 -8.54
C ARG A 47 -3.30 -6.82 -7.30
N PHE A 48 -3.39 -6.15 -6.15
CA PHE A 48 -2.75 -6.59 -4.90
C PHE A 48 -3.73 -7.25 -3.91
N ALA A 49 -4.94 -7.61 -4.37
CA ALA A 49 -5.99 -8.15 -3.49
C ALA A 49 -5.53 -9.40 -2.71
N ALA A 50 -4.88 -10.34 -3.40
CA ALA A 50 -4.41 -11.59 -2.79
C ALA A 50 -3.35 -11.35 -1.70
N GLN A 51 -2.37 -10.49 -1.98
CA GLN A 51 -1.31 -10.12 -1.04
C GLN A 51 -1.90 -9.41 0.18
N LEU A 52 -2.80 -8.45 -0.03
CA LEU A 52 -3.48 -7.74 1.06
C LEU A 52 -4.28 -8.72 1.94
N SER A 53 -5.07 -9.62 1.34
CA SER A 53 -5.80 -10.65 2.08
C SER A 53 -4.88 -11.52 2.91
N GLN A 54 -3.74 -11.96 2.35
CA GLN A 54 -2.77 -12.77 3.08
C GLN A 54 -2.11 -11.98 4.24
N MET A 55 -1.77 -10.71 4.03
CA MET A 55 -1.20 -9.86 5.08
C MET A 55 -2.19 -9.67 6.23
N TYR A 56 -3.45 -9.34 5.93
CA TYR A 56 -4.48 -9.18 6.96
C TYR A 56 -4.74 -10.47 7.73
N ALA A 57 -4.70 -11.64 7.08
CA ALA A 57 -4.85 -12.93 7.76
C ALA A 57 -3.72 -13.22 8.76
N LYS A 58 -2.51 -12.68 8.56
CA LYS A 58 -1.38 -12.82 9.50
C LYS A 58 -1.45 -11.85 10.69
N LEU A 59 -2.25 -10.79 10.58
CA LEU A 59 -2.42 -9.77 11.61
C LEU A 59 -3.58 -10.08 12.57
N GLN A 60 -4.32 -11.16 12.32
CA GLN A 60 -5.36 -11.68 13.22
C GLN A 60 -4.75 -12.32 14.47
#